data_AF-A0A2W4UWC1-F1
#
_entry.id   AF-A0A2W4UWC1-F1
#
_cell.length_a   1.000
_cell.length_b   1.000
_cell.length_c   1.000
_cell.angle_alpha   90.00
_cell.angle_beta   90.00
_cell.angle_gamma   90.00
#
_symmetry.space_group_name_H-M   'P 1'
#
loop_
_entity.id
_entity.type
_entity.pdbx_description
1 polymer ?
#
loop_
_entity_poly.entity_id
_entity_poly.type
_entity_poly.pdbx_seq_one_letter_code
_entity_poly.pdbx_strand_id
1 'polypeptide(L)'
;MKLRFSSTAWARLAGSAVLVGLLASCSILPTVPQDLQNTVQTQAPVELKNVPFFAQEEFYCGPSTLAMVLNHAGENTDPNKLAELVYLPGRQGSLQLEMLAAPRRLGYLSYQIEPKLPALFDALNAGAPVVVLLNLSLPIAPQWHYAVVVGYEPGSNSMILRSGPKERELIPVATFLKLWERSQNWGFTVIKTTAEPPSYVNAQGYLNSAVALERSNTEKAGQAYLQGAKTWPTEPWFHFGLGNLAYGAKSYVEAEQHYRKAVGVYPDMADAWNNLAETLIKLDRKNEARAAINKAIAIGGGRIAAYKETAQKIQAD
;
A
#
# COMPACT_ATOMS: atom_id res chain seq x y z
N MET A 1 55.69 -36.97 41.58
CA MET A 1 54.59 -37.46 40.71
C MET A 1 54.01 -36.27 39.95
N LYS A 2 54.49 -36.01 38.73
CA LYS A 2 54.03 -34.89 37.88
C LYS A 2 53.01 -35.42 36.88
N LEU A 3 51.74 -35.03 37.01
CA LEU A 3 50.69 -35.32 36.05
C LEU A 3 50.88 -34.45 34.80
N ARG A 4 51.17 -35.07 33.65
CA ARG A 4 51.14 -34.45 32.33
C ARG A 4 49.69 -34.51 31.82
N PHE A 5 49.03 -33.36 31.70
CA PHE A 5 47.76 -33.25 30.97
C PHE A 5 48.07 -32.96 29.50
N SER A 6 47.44 -33.72 28.58
CA SER A 6 47.60 -33.55 27.14
C SER A 6 46.80 -32.35 26.61
N SER A 7 47.38 -31.64 25.64
CA SER A 7 46.80 -30.46 24.97
C SER A 7 45.48 -30.74 24.22
N THR A 8 45.11 -32.01 24.02
CA THR A 8 43.87 -32.41 23.36
C THR A 8 42.63 -32.30 24.26
N ALA A 9 42.81 -32.27 25.58
CA ALA A 9 41.70 -32.14 26.53
C ALA A 9 41.10 -30.72 26.54
N TRP A 10 41.94 -29.69 26.39
CA TRP A 10 41.52 -28.29 26.37
C TRP A 10 40.86 -27.90 25.05
N ALA A 11 41.29 -28.46 23.92
CA ALA A 11 40.65 -28.22 22.62
C ALA A 11 39.23 -28.82 22.53
N ARG A 12 39.01 -29.98 23.16
CA ARG A 12 37.66 -30.58 23.25
C ARG A 12 36.76 -29.81 24.20
N LEU A 13 37.26 -29.36 25.36
CA LEU A 13 36.51 -28.51 26.29
C LEU A 13 36.20 -27.11 25.73
N ALA A 14 37.12 -26.51 24.97
CA ALA A 14 36.87 -25.23 24.29
C ALA A 14 35.87 -25.36 23.15
N GLY A 15 35.94 -26.44 22.36
CA GLY A 15 34.94 -26.75 21.32
C GLY A 15 33.54 -27.00 21.89
N SER A 16 33.45 -27.71 23.02
CA SER A 16 32.19 -27.94 23.75
C SER A 16 31.66 -26.66 24.41
N ALA A 17 32.51 -25.79 24.94
CA ALA A 17 32.09 -24.53 25.55
C ALA A 17 31.59 -23.51 24.51
N VAL A 18 32.15 -23.48 23.30
CA VAL A 18 31.63 -22.67 22.19
C VAL A 18 30.31 -23.23 21.66
N LEU A 19 30.15 -24.55 21.57
CA LEU A 19 28.89 -25.19 21.17
C LEU A 19 27.77 -24.99 22.22
N VAL A 20 28.10 -25.02 23.51
CA VAL A 20 27.15 -24.76 24.61
C VAL A 20 26.87 -23.26 24.75
N GLY A 21 27.83 -22.39 24.51
CA GLY A 21 27.62 -20.93 24.44
C GLY A 21 26.68 -20.52 23.30
N LEU A 22 26.75 -21.19 22.15
CA LEU A 22 25.83 -21.00 21.02
C LEU A 22 24.43 -21.58 21.26
N LEU A 23 24.30 -22.60 22.12
CA LEU A 23 23.01 -23.20 22.52
C LEU A 23 22.38 -22.54 23.77
N ALA A 24 23.15 -21.76 24.54
CA ALA A 24 22.68 -21.02 25.70
C ALA A 24 22.11 -19.63 25.36
N SER A 25 22.27 -19.16 24.12
CA SER A 25 21.51 -18.02 23.56
C SER A 25 20.12 -18.47 23.06
N CYS A 26 19.47 -19.38 23.80
CA CYS A 26 18.08 -19.70 23.57
C CYS A 26 17.18 -18.60 24.15
N SER A 27 16.47 -17.95 23.22
CA SER A 27 15.11 -17.43 23.38
C SER A 27 14.91 -16.23 24.31
N ILE A 28 15.43 -15.07 23.91
CA ILE A 28 14.55 -13.89 23.89
C ILE A 28 14.08 -13.76 22.45
N LEU A 29 13.21 -14.68 22.02
CA LEU A 29 12.40 -14.40 20.84
C LEU A 29 11.48 -13.26 21.26
N PRO A 30 11.36 -12.17 20.48
CA PRO A 30 10.33 -11.18 20.76
C PRO A 30 9.00 -11.92 20.87
N THR A 31 8.45 -11.89 22.08
CA THR A 31 7.11 -12.40 22.36
C THR A 31 6.16 -11.42 21.74
N VAL A 32 5.28 -11.89 20.84
CA VAL A 32 4.19 -11.07 20.34
C VAL A 32 3.43 -10.51 21.55
N PRO A 33 3.21 -9.19 21.64
CA PRO A 33 2.46 -8.61 22.75
C PRO A 33 1.14 -9.34 23.01
N GLN A 34 0.83 -9.61 24.28
CA GLN A 34 -0.30 -10.47 24.66
C GLN A 34 -1.65 -9.89 24.20
N ASP A 35 -1.77 -8.57 24.17
CA ASP A 35 -2.91 -7.82 23.63
C ASP A 35 -3.12 -8.13 22.14
N LEU A 36 -2.06 -8.18 21.34
CA LEU A 36 -2.13 -8.56 19.91
C LEU A 36 -2.49 -10.02 19.72
N GLN A 37 -2.00 -10.91 20.60
CA GLN A 37 -2.38 -12.34 20.58
C GLN A 37 -3.85 -12.56 20.95
N ASN A 38 -4.40 -11.70 21.81
CA ASN A 38 -5.78 -11.79 22.28
C ASN A 38 -6.77 -11.02 21.38
N THR A 39 -6.28 -10.17 20.47
CA THR A 39 -7.12 -9.31 19.60
C THR A 39 -8.11 -10.12 18.75
N VAL A 40 -7.74 -11.33 18.34
CA VAL A 40 -8.60 -12.24 17.55
C VAL A 40 -9.67 -12.91 18.42
N GLN A 41 -9.37 -13.20 19.69
CA GLN A 41 -10.26 -13.96 20.58
C GLN A 41 -11.54 -13.22 20.95
N THR A 42 -11.54 -11.88 20.86
CA THR A 42 -12.69 -11.04 21.22
C THR A 42 -13.55 -10.64 20.02
N GLN A 43 -13.17 -11.04 18.80
CA GLN A 43 -13.88 -10.68 17.57
C GLN A 43 -14.80 -11.80 17.08
N ALA A 44 -15.78 -11.47 16.23
CA ALA A 44 -16.53 -12.48 15.49
C ALA A 44 -15.63 -13.10 14.40
N PRO A 45 -15.74 -14.42 14.11
CA PRO A 45 -14.97 -15.04 13.04
C PRO A 45 -15.28 -14.41 11.68
N VAL A 46 -14.25 -14.25 10.86
CA VAL A 46 -14.37 -13.78 9.48
C VAL A 46 -13.70 -14.78 8.56
N GLU A 47 -14.37 -15.18 7.48
CA GLU A 47 -13.76 -15.90 6.37
C GLU A 47 -14.43 -15.49 5.05
N LEU A 48 -13.64 -14.87 4.16
CA LEU A 48 -14.06 -14.45 2.82
C LEU A 48 -14.03 -15.64 1.87
N LYS A 49 -15.10 -16.45 1.93
CA LYS A 49 -15.22 -17.71 1.17
C LYS A 49 -15.31 -17.52 -0.35
N ASN A 50 -15.69 -16.32 -0.81
CA ASN A 50 -15.86 -15.99 -2.23
C ASN A 50 -14.56 -15.53 -2.91
N VAL A 51 -13.44 -15.45 -2.20
CA VAL A 51 -12.14 -15.18 -2.80
C VAL A 51 -11.72 -16.43 -3.60
N PRO A 52 -11.59 -16.35 -4.94
CA PRO A 52 -11.21 -17.50 -5.74
C PRO A 52 -9.81 -17.98 -5.36
N PHE A 53 -9.55 -19.27 -5.54
CA PHE A 53 -8.26 -19.86 -5.24
C PHE A 53 -7.52 -20.24 -6.52
N PHE A 54 -6.28 -19.75 -6.62
CA PHE A 54 -5.31 -20.18 -7.62
C PHE A 54 -4.12 -20.78 -6.87
N ALA A 55 -3.87 -22.08 -7.08
CA ALA A 55 -2.74 -22.75 -6.46
C ALA A 55 -1.44 -22.03 -6.85
N GLN A 56 -0.55 -21.88 -5.88
CA GLN A 56 0.73 -21.21 -6.09
C GLN A 56 1.78 -22.27 -6.43
N GLU A 57 2.17 -22.34 -7.70
CA GLU A 57 3.30 -23.15 -8.15
C GLU A 57 4.63 -22.45 -7.79
N GLU A 58 5.74 -23.18 -7.90
CA GLU A 58 7.07 -22.65 -7.54
C GLU A 58 7.36 -21.34 -8.31
N PHE A 59 7.71 -20.28 -7.58
CA PHE A 59 7.97 -18.93 -8.11
C PHE A 59 6.75 -18.12 -8.63
N TYR A 60 5.53 -18.63 -8.50
CA TYR A 60 4.29 -17.98 -8.96
C TYR A 60 3.41 -17.39 -7.84
N CYS A 61 3.90 -17.30 -6.61
CA CYS A 61 3.11 -16.77 -5.47
C CYS A 61 2.63 -15.32 -5.71
N GLY A 62 3.43 -14.47 -6.36
CA GLY A 62 3.02 -13.11 -6.74
C GLY A 62 1.82 -13.07 -7.70
N PRO A 63 1.95 -13.60 -8.94
CA PRO A 63 0.85 -13.63 -9.90
C PRO A 63 -0.41 -14.31 -9.37
N SER A 64 -0.28 -15.42 -8.65
CA SER A 64 -1.43 -16.13 -8.09
C SER A 64 -2.16 -15.32 -7.02
N THR A 65 -1.45 -14.67 -6.09
CA THR A 65 -2.11 -13.79 -5.09
C THR A 65 -2.80 -12.59 -5.72
N LEU A 66 -2.20 -11.98 -6.74
CA LEU A 66 -2.85 -10.91 -7.50
C LEU A 66 -4.11 -11.38 -8.21
N ALA A 67 -4.07 -12.55 -8.87
CA ALA A 67 -5.24 -13.11 -9.54
C ALA A 67 -6.39 -13.29 -8.54
N MET A 68 -6.13 -13.81 -7.34
CA MET A 68 -7.15 -13.99 -6.30
C MET A 68 -7.83 -12.67 -5.91
N VAL A 69 -7.06 -11.63 -5.58
CA VAL A 69 -7.63 -10.35 -5.11
C VAL A 69 -8.23 -9.50 -6.23
N LEU A 70 -7.69 -9.57 -7.45
CA LEU A 70 -8.26 -8.89 -8.63
C LEU A 70 -9.59 -9.51 -9.04
N ASN A 71 -9.69 -10.84 -9.07
CA ASN A 71 -10.97 -11.50 -9.35
C ASN A 71 -12.00 -11.25 -8.25
N HIS A 72 -11.59 -11.20 -6.98
CA HIS A 72 -12.48 -10.76 -5.89
C HIS A 72 -12.97 -9.31 -6.08
N ALA A 73 -12.13 -8.43 -6.62
CA ALA A 73 -12.50 -7.06 -6.97
C ALA A 73 -13.33 -6.94 -8.27
N GLY A 74 -13.62 -8.06 -8.93
CA GLY A 74 -14.45 -8.14 -10.14
C GLY A 74 -13.70 -8.07 -11.47
N GLU A 75 -12.38 -8.27 -11.46
CA GLU A 75 -11.58 -8.44 -12.68
C GLU A 75 -11.67 -9.87 -13.22
N ASN A 76 -11.46 -10.09 -14.52
CA ASN A 76 -11.39 -11.44 -15.09
C ASN A 76 -9.96 -11.73 -15.56
N THR A 77 -9.13 -12.24 -14.65
CA THR A 77 -7.71 -12.48 -14.89
C THR A 77 -7.24 -13.81 -14.29
N ASP A 78 -6.03 -14.24 -14.64
CA ASP A 78 -5.44 -15.48 -14.16
C ASP A 78 -3.93 -15.29 -13.91
N PRO A 79 -3.28 -16.19 -13.16
CA PRO A 79 -1.87 -16.04 -12.82
C PRO A 79 -0.94 -15.96 -14.04
N ASN A 80 -1.27 -16.63 -15.15
CA ASN A 80 -0.42 -16.64 -16.35
C ASN A 80 -0.41 -15.27 -17.02
N LYS A 81 -1.57 -14.63 -17.16
CA LYS A 81 -1.68 -13.25 -17.69
C LYS A 81 -0.92 -12.25 -16.82
N LEU A 82 -0.96 -12.43 -15.51
CA LEU A 82 -0.31 -11.51 -14.57
C LEU A 82 1.20 -11.74 -14.46
N ALA A 83 1.69 -12.95 -14.73
CA ALA A 83 3.11 -13.27 -14.67
C ALA A 83 3.95 -12.36 -15.58
N GLU A 84 3.45 -12.04 -16.79
CA GLU A 84 4.12 -11.10 -17.70
C GLU A 84 4.30 -9.69 -17.11
N LEU A 85 3.45 -9.31 -16.14
CA LEU A 85 3.48 -7.99 -15.51
C LEU A 85 4.31 -7.94 -14.23
N VAL A 86 4.44 -9.06 -13.50
CA VAL A 86 5.02 -9.04 -12.15
C VAL A 86 6.14 -10.04 -11.90
N TYR A 87 6.36 -11.00 -12.79
CA TYR A 87 7.40 -12.01 -12.62
C TYR A 87 8.75 -11.47 -13.10
N LEU A 88 9.77 -11.57 -12.25
CA LEU A 88 11.13 -11.18 -12.55
C LEU A 88 12.03 -12.42 -12.58
N PRO A 89 12.49 -12.89 -13.76
CA PRO A 89 13.29 -14.11 -13.88
C PRO A 89 14.57 -14.09 -13.03
N GLY A 90 15.26 -12.95 -12.98
CA GLY A 90 16.49 -12.78 -12.18
C GLY A 90 16.27 -12.76 -10.66
N ARG A 91 15.01 -12.67 -10.21
CA ARG A 91 14.62 -12.76 -8.80
C ARG A 91 13.82 -14.03 -8.48
N GLN A 92 13.50 -14.82 -9.52
CA GLN A 92 12.64 -16.00 -9.41
C GLN A 92 11.38 -15.70 -8.58
N GLY A 93 10.72 -14.57 -8.85
CA GLY A 93 9.56 -14.11 -8.07
C GLY A 93 9.14 -12.67 -8.40
N SER A 94 8.29 -12.10 -7.56
CA SER A 94 7.76 -10.74 -7.71
C SER A 94 8.27 -9.80 -6.61
N LEU A 95 8.46 -8.52 -6.95
CA LEU A 95 8.81 -7.48 -5.98
C LEU A 95 7.54 -6.73 -5.54
N GLN A 96 7.56 -6.15 -4.33
CA GLN A 96 6.45 -5.35 -3.80
C GLN A 96 6.03 -4.22 -4.75
N LEU A 97 6.99 -3.58 -5.43
CA LEU A 97 6.71 -2.53 -6.40
C LEU A 97 5.87 -3.04 -7.58
N GLU A 98 6.21 -4.21 -8.12
CA GLU A 98 5.47 -4.81 -9.25
C GLU A 98 4.08 -5.28 -8.80
N MET A 99 3.98 -5.83 -7.58
CA MET A 99 2.71 -6.22 -6.98
C MET A 99 1.73 -5.05 -6.82
N LEU A 100 2.24 -3.84 -6.56
CA LEU A 100 1.43 -2.62 -6.53
C LEU A 100 1.23 -2.00 -7.91
N ALA A 101 2.12 -2.24 -8.87
CA ALA A 101 2.02 -1.67 -10.21
C ALA A 101 1.00 -2.42 -11.09
N ALA A 102 0.90 -3.75 -10.96
CA ALA A 102 0.02 -4.55 -11.82
C ALA A 102 -1.47 -4.21 -11.68
N PRO A 103 -2.07 -4.10 -10.48
CA PRO A 103 -3.47 -3.66 -10.36
C PRO A 103 -3.70 -2.28 -10.97
N ARG A 104 -2.72 -1.37 -10.85
CA ARG A 104 -2.79 -0.02 -11.44
C ARG A 104 -2.84 -0.03 -12.96
N ARG A 105 -2.05 -0.90 -13.60
CA ARG A 105 -2.10 -1.10 -15.07
C ARG A 105 -3.48 -1.59 -15.52
N LEU A 106 -4.18 -2.34 -14.66
CA LEU A 106 -5.55 -2.80 -14.88
C LEU A 106 -6.63 -1.79 -14.44
N GLY A 107 -6.24 -0.61 -13.97
CA GLY A 107 -7.18 0.44 -13.57
C GLY A 107 -7.76 0.31 -12.16
N TYR A 108 -7.11 -0.46 -11.29
CA TYR A 108 -7.47 -0.58 -9.87
C TYR A 108 -6.50 0.20 -8.99
N LEU A 109 -6.99 0.63 -7.83
CA LEU A 109 -6.15 1.18 -6.77
C LEU A 109 -5.48 0.05 -6.01
N SER A 110 -4.17 0.16 -5.78
CA SER A 110 -3.44 -0.66 -4.82
C SER A 110 -3.29 0.11 -3.51
N TYR A 111 -4.18 -0.16 -2.56
CA TYR A 111 -4.21 0.52 -1.25
C TYR A 111 -3.37 -0.25 -0.25
N GLN A 112 -2.23 0.32 0.15
CA GLN A 112 -1.38 -0.26 1.17
C GLN A 112 -2.02 0.00 2.55
N ILE A 113 -2.32 -1.07 3.29
CA ILE A 113 -2.86 -0.94 4.64
C ILE A 113 -1.78 -0.44 5.60
N GLU A 114 -2.19 0.16 6.71
CA GLU A 114 -1.23 0.46 7.78
C GLU A 114 -0.54 -0.83 8.25
N PRO A 115 0.77 -0.79 8.59
CA PRO A 115 1.58 -1.96 8.91
C PRO A 115 1.29 -2.49 10.33
N LYS A 116 0.02 -2.73 10.64
CA LYS A 116 -0.49 -3.14 11.96
C LYS A 116 -1.65 -4.12 11.82
N LEU A 117 -1.75 -5.07 12.74
CA LEU A 117 -2.79 -6.10 12.73
C LEU A 117 -4.22 -5.53 12.74
N PRO A 118 -4.56 -4.47 13.51
CA PRO A 118 -5.90 -3.88 13.47
C PRO A 118 -6.33 -3.44 12.06
N ALA A 119 -5.46 -2.82 11.28
CA ALA A 119 -5.80 -2.37 9.92
C ALA A 119 -6.07 -3.54 8.97
N LEU A 120 -5.37 -4.67 9.17
CA LEU A 120 -5.64 -5.91 8.46
C LEU A 120 -7.03 -6.46 8.83
N PHE A 121 -7.41 -6.44 10.11
CA PHE A 121 -8.75 -6.85 10.54
C PHE A 121 -9.84 -5.92 10.03
N ASP A 122 -9.63 -4.62 10.06
CA ASP A 122 -10.58 -3.65 9.50
C ASP A 122 -10.85 -3.94 8.02
N ALA A 123 -9.80 -4.29 7.26
CA ALA A 123 -9.93 -4.70 5.86
C ALA A 123 -10.75 -5.99 5.70
N LEU A 124 -10.45 -7.03 6.47
CA LEU A 124 -11.18 -8.30 6.42
C LEU A 124 -12.65 -8.15 6.83
N ASN A 125 -12.92 -7.40 7.89
CA ASN A 125 -14.27 -7.09 8.38
C ASN A 125 -15.08 -6.30 7.34
N ALA A 126 -14.41 -5.48 6.52
CA ALA A 126 -15.01 -4.78 5.40
C ALA A 126 -15.11 -5.62 4.10
N GLY A 127 -14.79 -6.92 4.16
CA GLY A 127 -14.90 -7.81 3.00
C GLY A 127 -13.72 -7.76 2.02
N ALA A 128 -12.59 -7.15 2.41
CA ALA A 128 -11.42 -7.00 1.55
C ALA A 128 -10.32 -8.03 1.89
N PRO A 129 -9.99 -8.97 0.98
CA PRO A 129 -8.84 -9.84 1.17
C PRO A 129 -7.54 -9.04 1.09
N VAL A 130 -6.56 -9.41 1.92
CA VAL A 130 -5.29 -8.67 2.05
C VAL A 130 -4.15 -9.51 1.49
N VAL A 131 -3.46 -9.00 0.47
CA VAL A 131 -2.18 -9.59 0.03
C VAL A 131 -1.12 -9.19 1.04
N VAL A 132 -0.36 -10.17 1.53
CA VAL A 132 0.72 -9.97 2.51
C VAL A 132 2.02 -10.58 1.99
N LEU A 133 3.15 -10.01 2.42
CA LEU A 133 4.47 -10.59 2.19
C LEU A 133 4.98 -11.21 3.49
N LEU A 134 5.27 -12.50 3.45
CA LEU A 134 5.78 -13.27 4.57
C LEU A 134 7.22 -13.69 4.30
N ASN A 135 8.02 -13.87 5.35
CA ASN A 135 9.30 -14.57 5.25
C ASN A 135 9.24 -15.88 6.04
N LEU A 136 9.13 -16.99 5.32
CA LEU A 136 8.95 -18.34 5.86
C LEU A 136 10.22 -18.94 6.48
N SER A 137 11.37 -18.29 6.32
CA SER A 137 12.68 -18.74 6.82
C SER A 137 13.33 -17.70 7.73
N LEU A 138 14.45 -18.05 8.37
CA LEU A 138 15.18 -17.14 9.25
C LEU A 138 15.73 -15.92 8.50
N PRO A 139 15.94 -14.77 9.18
CA PRO A 139 16.42 -13.53 8.54
C PRO A 139 17.75 -13.69 7.78
N ILE A 140 18.62 -14.60 8.21
CA ILE A 140 19.91 -14.88 7.60
C ILE A 140 19.83 -15.61 6.24
N ALA A 141 18.70 -16.26 5.95
CA ALA A 141 18.45 -16.99 4.71
C ALA A 141 16.95 -16.88 4.37
N PRO A 142 16.49 -15.71 3.91
CA PRO A 142 15.07 -15.42 3.77
C PRO A 142 14.41 -16.27 2.69
N GLN A 143 13.16 -16.66 2.93
CA GLN A 143 12.27 -17.27 1.95
C GLN A 143 11.01 -16.43 1.86
N TRP A 144 11.01 -15.49 0.91
CA TRP A 144 9.92 -14.56 0.69
C TRP A 144 8.73 -15.25 0.01
N HIS A 145 7.53 -15.00 0.53
CA HIS A 145 6.31 -15.68 0.11
C HIS A 145 5.11 -14.75 0.15
N TYR A 146 4.40 -14.62 -0.96
CA TYR A 146 3.12 -13.89 -0.99
C TYR A 146 1.97 -14.83 -0.64
N ALA A 147 1.08 -14.36 0.23
CA ALA A 147 -0.17 -15.04 0.57
C ALA A 147 -1.33 -14.04 0.57
N VAL A 148 -2.56 -14.56 0.49
CA VAL A 148 -3.77 -13.75 0.70
C VAL A 148 -4.38 -14.12 2.04
N VAL A 149 -4.47 -13.16 2.95
CA VAL A 149 -5.26 -13.34 4.18
C VAL A 149 -6.72 -13.10 3.82
N VAL A 150 -7.57 -14.08 4.17
CA VAL A 150 -9.01 -14.06 3.87
C VAL A 150 -9.86 -14.15 5.13
N GLY A 151 -9.25 -14.22 6.32
CA GLY A 151 -10.01 -14.37 7.54
C GLY A 151 -9.17 -14.62 8.78
N TYR A 152 -9.88 -14.80 9.89
CA TYR A 152 -9.34 -15.24 11.16
C TYR A 152 -10.41 -16.02 11.95
N GLU A 153 -9.95 -16.93 12.80
CA GLU A 153 -10.77 -17.82 13.61
C GLU A 153 -10.47 -17.60 15.10
N PRO A 154 -11.35 -16.91 15.86
CA PRO A 154 -11.20 -16.62 17.29
C PRO A 154 -10.97 -17.87 18.14
N GLY A 155 -11.75 -18.93 17.89
CA GLY A 155 -11.72 -20.15 18.68
C GLY A 155 -10.38 -20.89 18.65
N SER A 156 -9.69 -20.88 17.49
CA SER A 156 -8.37 -21.49 17.32
C SER A 156 -7.22 -20.47 17.34
N ASN A 157 -7.52 -19.20 17.61
CA ASN A 157 -6.59 -18.08 17.55
C ASN A 157 -5.69 -18.08 16.31
N SER A 158 -6.30 -18.24 15.13
CA SER A 158 -5.59 -18.47 13.87
C SER A 158 -6.01 -17.51 12.77
N MET A 159 -5.06 -17.17 11.90
CA MET A 159 -5.29 -16.48 10.63
C MET A 159 -5.65 -17.52 9.56
N ILE A 160 -6.52 -17.15 8.62
CA ILE A 160 -6.94 -17.98 7.48
C ILE A 160 -6.32 -17.41 6.20
N LEU A 161 -5.47 -18.18 5.53
CA LEU A 161 -4.73 -17.77 4.35
C LEU A 161 -5.06 -18.65 3.12
N ARG A 162 -5.02 -18.05 1.94
CA ARG A 162 -4.76 -18.71 0.65
C ARG A 162 -3.25 -18.68 0.41
N SER A 163 -2.58 -19.84 0.44
CA SER A 163 -1.11 -19.90 0.44
C SER A 163 -0.59 -21.24 -0.08
N GLY A 164 0.38 -21.20 -0.99
CA GLY A 164 0.96 -22.40 -1.60
C GLY A 164 -0.10 -23.23 -2.35
N PRO A 165 -0.07 -24.56 -2.21
CA PRO A 165 -1.10 -25.45 -2.74
C PRO A 165 -2.36 -25.51 -1.87
N LYS A 166 -2.40 -24.83 -0.71
CA LYS A 166 -3.51 -24.92 0.24
C LYS A 166 -4.50 -23.79 0.02
N GLU A 167 -5.71 -24.14 -0.35
CA GLU A 167 -6.84 -23.21 -0.38
C GLU A 167 -7.18 -22.68 1.01
N ARG A 168 -7.09 -23.49 2.06
CA ARG A 168 -7.37 -23.04 3.43
C ARG A 168 -6.22 -23.41 4.35
N GLU A 169 -5.31 -22.47 4.56
CA GLU A 169 -4.22 -22.61 5.51
C GLU A 169 -4.53 -21.85 6.81
N LEU A 170 -4.56 -22.59 7.92
CA LEU A 170 -4.68 -22.02 9.27
C LEU A 170 -3.28 -21.88 9.88
N ILE A 171 -2.94 -20.68 10.31
CA ILE A 171 -1.70 -20.41 11.06
C ILE A 171 -2.01 -19.66 12.36
N PRO A 172 -1.40 -20.02 13.50
CA PRO A 172 -1.59 -19.27 14.74
C PRO A 172 -1.23 -17.79 14.54
N VAL A 173 -2.01 -16.87 15.13
CA VAL A 173 -1.80 -15.42 15.01
C VAL A 173 -0.37 -15.03 15.38
N ALA A 174 0.18 -15.60 16.46
CA ALA A 174 1.55 -15.33 16.90
C ALA A 174 2.60 -15.76 15.85
N THR A 175 2.35 -16.85 15.12
CA THR A 175 3.21 -17.31 14.03
C THR A 175 3.11 -16.36 12.84
N PHE A 176 1.89 -16.00 12.43
CA PHE A 176 1.66 -15.04 11.34
C PHE A 176 2.41 -13.73 11.58
N LEU A 177 2.25 -13.14 12.77
CA LEU A 177 2.88 -11.85 13.11
C LEU A 177 4.41 -11.91 13.00
N LYS A 178 5.04 -12.99 13.45
CA LYS A 178 6.50 -13.17 13.32
C LYS A 178 6.97 -13.28 11.87
N LEU A 179 6.18 -13.92 11.01
CA LEU A 179 6.49 -14.06 9.58
C LEU A 179 6.27 -12.74 8.83
N TRP A 180 5.28 -11.96 9.25
CA TRP A 180 4.87 -10.70 8.64
C TRP A 180 5.73 -9.50 9.07
N GLU A 181 6.18 -9.47 10.33
CA GLU A 181 7.07 -8.43 10.86
C GLU A 181 8.36 -8.29 10.05
N ARG A 182 8.85 -9.41 9.49
CA ARG A 182 10.06 -9.44 8.65
C ARG A 182 9.91 -8.66 7.35
N SER A 183 8.69 -8.45 6.84
CA SER A 183 8.41 -7.56 5.71
C SER A 183 7.98 -6.16 6.15
N GLN A 184 8.21 -5.80 7.42
CA GLN A 184 7.69 -4.59 8.05
C GLN A 184 6.16 -4.53 8.04
N ASN A 185 5.50 -5.68 8.22
CA ASN A 185 4.05 -5.85 8.16
C ASN A 185 3.46 -5.33 6.85
N TRP A 186 4.12 -5.62 5.72
CA TRP A 186 3.65 -5.14 4.43
C TRP A 186 2.40 -5.89 3.98
N GLY A 187 1.36 -5.14 3.60
CA GLY A 187 0.19 -5.69 2.95
C GLY A 187 -0.62 -4.63 2.21
N PHE A 188 -1.45 -5.07 1.27
CA PHE A 188 -2.29 -4.17 0.50
C PHE A 188 -3.57 -4.86 0.04
N THR A 189 -4.57 -4.04 -0.30
CA THR A 189 -5.84 -4.44 -0.90
C THR A 189 -6.00 -3.81 -2.28
N VAL A 190 -6.91 -4.38 -3.07
CA VAL A 190 -7.26 -3.86 -4.39
C VAL A 190 -8.65 -3.24 -4.33
N ILE A 191 -8.79 -2.01 -4.82
CA ILE A 191 -10.05 -1.26 -4.81
C ILE A 191 -10.39 -0.81 -6.23
N LYS A 192 -11.62 -1.11 -6.67
CA LYS A 192 -12.14 -0.61 -7.94
C LYS A 192 -12.39 0.89 -7.84
N THR A 193 -11.91 1.68 -8.81
CA THR A 193 -11.97 3.15 -8.78
C THR A 193 -13.38 3.73 -8.73
N THR A 194 -14.38 2.97 -9.18
CA THR A 194 -15.80 3.35 -9.17
C THR A 194 -16.55 2.90 -7.92
N ALA A 195 -15.94 2.09 -7.06
CA ALA A 195 -16.55 1.63 -5.83
C ALA A 195 -16.36 2.66 -4.72
N GLU A 196 -17.33 2.75 -3.81
CA GLU A 196 -17.16 3.54 -2.59
C GLU A 196 -15.96 3.00 -1.80
N PRO A 197 -15.04 3.88 -1.31
CA PRO A 197 -13.91 3.45 -0.52
C PRO A 197 -14.42 2.72 0.73
N PRO A 198 -13.95 1.48 0.99
CA PRO A 198 -14.34 0.76 2.20
C PRO A 198 -13.98 1.50 3.49
N SER A 199 -14.65 1.20 4.59
CA SER A 199 -14.51 1.91 5.87
C SER A 199 -13.10 1.92 6.47
N TYR A 200 -12.26 0.92 6.18
CA TYR A 200 -10.88 0.86 6.66
C TYR A 200 -9.92 1.79 5.91
N VAL A 201 -10.38 2.36 4.80
CA VAL A 201 -9.58 3.22 3.93
C VAL A 201 -9.67 4.65 4.43
N ASN A 202 -8.52 5.28 4.70
CA ASN A 202 -8.43 6.70 5.01
C ASN A 202 -8.13 7.55 3.76
N ALA A 203 -8.45 8.84 3.84
CA ALA A 203 -8.31 9.79 2.73
C ALA A 203 -6.88 9.86 2.18
N GLN A 204 -5.87 9.94 3.06
CA GLN A 204 -4.47 10.09 2.65
C GLN A 204 -3.98 8.87 1.88
N GLY A 205 -4.24 7.66 2.37
CA GLY A 205 -3.82 6.43 1.70
C GLY A 205 -4.56 6.22 0.37
N TYR A 206 -5.84 6.61 0.31
CA TYR A 206 -6.62 6.56 -0.94
C TYR A 206 -6.09 7.56 -1.97
N LEU A 207 -5.81 8.80 -1.55
CA LEU A 207 -5.17 9.82 -2.38
C LEU A 207 -3.82 9.35 -2.92
N ASN A 208 -2.96 8.79 -2.05
CA ASN A 208 -1.66 8.24 -2.46
C ASN A 208 -1.82 7.14 -3.52
N SER A 209 -2.84 6.30 -3.37
CA SER A 209 -3.15 5.23 -4.33
C SER A 209 -3.63 5.80 -5.67
N ALA A 210 -4.45 6.85 -5.66
CA ALA A 210 -4.94 7.52 -6.86
C ALA A 210 -3.83 8.27 -7.61
N VAL A 211 -2.95 8.98 -6.89
CA VAL A 211 -1.76 9.62 -7.47
C VAL A 211 -0.83 8.60 -8.11
N ALA A 212 -0.64 7.43 -7.47
CA ALA A 212 0.17 6.36 -8.03
C ALA A 212 -0.47 5.74 -9.29
N LEU A 213 -1.80 5.66 -9.34
CA LEU A 213 -2.57 5.17 -10.50
C LEU A 213 -2.49 6.14 -11.68
N GLU A 214 -2.48 7.45 -11.43
CA GLU A 214 -2.45 8.50 -12.46
C GLU A 214 -1.31 8.32 -13.46
N ARG A 215 -0.15 7.84 -12.99
CA ARG A 215 1.03 7.58 -13.84
C ARG A 215 0.81 6.50 -14.89
N SER A 216 -0.10 5.57 -14.64
CA SER A 216 -0.40 4.46 -15.57
C SER A 216 -1.77 4.58 -16.24
N ASN A 217 -2.71 5.27 -15.60
CA ASN A 217 -4.08 5.38 -16.09
C ASN A 217 -4.78 6.64 -15.55
N THR A 218 -4.67 7.73 -16.30
CA THR A 218 -5.25 9.04 -15.97
C THR A 218 -6.78 9.00 -15.86
N GLU A 219 -7.47 8.27 -16.74
CA GLU A 219 -8.94 8.15 -16.71
C GLU A 219 -9.41 7.50 -15.39
N LYS A 220 -8.79 6.37 -15.03
CA LYS A 220 -9.13 5.64 -13.80
C LYS A 220 -8.73 6.42 -12.54
N ALA A 221 -7.63 7.16 -12.58
CA ALA A 221 -7.26 8.08 -11.51
C ALA A 221 -8.29 9.21 -11.33
N GLY A 222 -8.83 9.76 -12.43
CA GLY A 222 -9.93 10.73 -12.38
C GLY A 222 -11.19 10.17 -11.69
N GLN A 223 -11.55 8.92 -12.00
CA GLN A 223 -12.65 8.22 -11.30
C GLN A 223 -12.38 8.09 -9.80
N ALA A 224 -11.15 7.71 -9.42
CA ALA A 224 -10.75 7.63 -8.03
C ALA A 224 -10.83 9.00 -7.34
N TYR A 225 -10.30 10.07 -7.95
CA TYR A 225 -10.37 11.40 -7.36
C TYR A 225 -11.82 11.90 -7.20
N LEU A 226 -12.71 11.63 -8.17
CA LEU A 226 -14.14 11.94 -8.04
C LEU A 226 -14.77 11.23 -6.84
N GLN A 227 -14.49 9.93 -6.70
CA GLN A 227 -14.99 9.15 -5.59
C GLN A 227 -14.41 9.61 -4.24
N GLY A 228 -13.11 9.93 -4.21
CA GLY A 228 -12.44 10.49 -3.03
C GLY A 228 -13.02 11.83 -2.61
N ALA A 229 -13.28 12.75 -3.56
CA ALA A 229 -13.91 14.03 -3.28
C ALA A 229 -15.34 13.89 -2.73
N LYS A 230 -16.07 12.85 -3.17
CA LYS A 230 -17.40 12.54 -2.63
C LYS A 230 -17.34 12.00 -1.21
N THR A 231 -16.41 11.09 -0.94
CA THR A 231 -16.28 10.43 0.38
C THR A 231 -15.65 11.34 1.43
N TRP A 232 -14.70 12.19 1.04
CA TRP A 232 -14.01 13.14 1.92
C TRP A 232 -14.10 14.57 1.37
N PRO A 233 -15.26 15.25 1.50
CA PRO A 233 -15.48 16.58 0.91
C PRO A 233 -14.63 17.69 1.54
N THR A 234 -14.07 17.45 2.73
CA THR A 234 -13.15 18.36 3.41
C THR A 234 -11.69 18.16 3.01
N GLU A 235 -11.40 17.22 2.10
CA GLU A 235 -10.05 16.95 1.62
C GLU A 235 -9.82 17.65 0.27
N PRO A 236 -9.06 18.76 0.25
CA PRO A 236 -8.91 19.59 -0.94
C PRO A 236 -8.14 18.91 -2.07
N TRP A 237 -7.31 17.92 -1.72
CA TRP A 237 -6.37 17.27 -2.63
C TRP A 237 -7.05 16.47 -3.76
N PHE A 238 -8.25 15.95 -3.54
CA PHE A 238 -9.02 15.28 -4.59
C PHE A 238 -9.46 16.26 -5.68
N HIS A 239 -9.92 17.45 -5.29
CA HIS A 239 -10.23 18.52 -6.23
C HIS A 239 -8.97 19.11 -6.86
N PHE A 240 -7.86 19.20 -6.13
CA PHE A 240 -6.58 19.59 -6.71
C PHE A 240 -6.14 18.61 -7.82
N GLY A 241 -6.22 17.30 -7.57
CA GLY A 241 -5.94 16.25 -8.56
C GLY A 241 -6.85 16.34 -9.78
N LEU A 242 -8.17 16.46 -9.58
CA LEU A 242 -9.13 16.65 -10.69
C LEU A 242 -8.83 17.90 -11.52
N GLY A 243 -8.45 19.00 -10.86
CA GLY A 243 -8.04 20.23 -11.53
C GLY A 243 -6.80 20.02 -12.41
N ASN A 244 -5.80 19.30 -11.90
CA ASN A 244 -4.59 18.97 -12.66
C ASN A 244 -4.90 18.10 -13.89
N LEU A 245 -5.76 17.09 -13.72
CA LEU A 245 -6.20 16.23 -14.83
C LEU A 245 -6.96 17.03 -15.91
N ALA A 246 -7.93 17.85 -15.49
CA ALA A 246 -8.70 18.70 -16.40
C ALA A 246 -7.81 19.72 -17.13
N TYR A 247 -6.83 20.31 -16.42
CA TYR A 247 -5.87 21.23 -17.02
C TYR A 247 -5.00 20.53 -18.08
N GLY A 248 -4.48 19.33 -17.77
CA GLY A 248 -3.71 18.51 -18.71
C GLY A 248 -4.53 18.12 -19.95
N ALA A 249 -5.82 17.87 -19.78
CA ALA A 249 -6.78 17.64 -20.87
C ALA A 249 -7.19 18.92 -21.63
N LYS A 250 -6.68 20.10 -21.22
CA LYS A 250 -7.04 21.44 -21.74
C LYS A 250 -8.50 21.82 -21.51
N SER A 251 -9.21 21.12 -20.62
CA SER A 251 -10.55 21.46 -20.14
C SER A 251 -10.47 22.56 -19.08
N TYR A 252 -10.03 23.76 -19.47
CA TYR A 252 -9.68 24.82 -18.51
C TYR A 252 -10.86 25.30 -17.66
N VAL A 253 -12.09 25.28 -18.19
CA VAL A 253 -13.30 25.63 -17.41
C VAL A 253 -13.54 24.63 -16.28
N GLU A 254 -13.36 23.34 -16.55
CA GLU A 254 -13.49 22.28 -15.53
C GLU A 254 -12.35 22.36 -14.52
N ALA A 255 -11.12 22.61 -15.00
CA ALA A 255 -9.96 22.80 -14.13
C ALA A 255 -10.18 23.96 -13.14
N GLU A 256 -10.72 25.09 -13.62
CA GLU A 256 -11.06 26.24 -12.76
C GLU A 256 -12.06 25.83 -11.67
N GLN A 257 -13.14 25.13 -12.03
CA GLN A 257 -14.15 24.70 -11.06
C GLN A 257 -13.53 23.85 -9.94
N HIS A 258 -12.63 22.93 -10.30
CA HIS A 258 -11.96 22.07 -9.34
C HIS A 258 -10.93 22.81 -8.48
N TYR A 259 -10.10 23.67 -9.06
CA TYR A 259 -9.16 24.47 -8.26
C TYR A 259 -9.89 25.43 -7.32
N ARG A 260 -11.00 26.04 -7.75
CA ARG A 260 -11.85 26.87 -6.87
C ARG A 260 -12.43 26.08 -5.70
N LYS A 261 -12.87 24.84 -5.93
CA LYS A 261 -13.30 23.94 -4.83
C LYS A 261 -12.13 23.64 -3.88
N ALA A 262 -10.95 23.32 -4.40
CA ALA A 262 -9.77 23.02 -3.58
C ALA A 262 -9.39 24.19 -2.66
N VAL A 263 -9.29 25.42 -3.20
CA VAL A 263 -8.98 26.61 -2.40
C VAL A 263 -10.14 27.08 -1.53
N GLY A 264 -11.38 26.72 -1.87
CA GLY A 264 -12.55 26.96 -1.01
C GLY A 264 -12.53 26.09 0.25
N VAL A 265 -12.03 24.85 0.13
CA VAL A 265 -11.86 23.92 1.25
C VAL A 265 -10.60 24.26 2.05
N TYR A 266 -9.48 24.53 1.39
CA TYR A 266 -8.22 24.89 2.03
C TYR A 266 -7.62 26.16 1.40
N PRO A 267 -7.95 27.35 1.94
CA PRO A 267 -7.52 28.64 1.40
C PRO A 267 -6.00 28.87 1.39
N ASP A 268 -5.24 28.12 2.20
CA ASP A 268 -3.78 28.26 2.29
C ASP A 268 -3.03 27.30 1.33
N MET A 269 -3.73 26.72 0.35
CA MET A 269 -3.11 25.88 -0.69
C MET A 269 -2.45 26.72 -1.80
N ALA A 270 -1.23 27.18 -1.57
CA ALA A 270 -0.50 28.01 -2.55
C ALA A 270 -0.43 27.40 -3.96
N ASP A 271 -0.23 26.09 -4.05
CA ASP A 271 -0.16 25.36 -5.32
C ASP A 271 -1.48 25.41 -6.11
N ALA A 272 -2.63 25.29 -5.43
CA ALA A 272 -3.93 25.38 -6.07
C ALA A 272 -4.23 26.81 -6.53
N TRP A 273 -3.81 27.83 -5.77
CA TRP A 273 -3.91 29.23 -6.20
C TRP A 273 -3.05 29.52 -7.44
N ASN A 274 -1.83 29.00 -7.50
CA ASN A 274 -0.99 29.12 -8.70
C ASN A 274 -1.66 28.43 -9.91
N ASN A 275 -2.12 27.19 -9.74
CA ASN A 275 -2.73 26.45 -10.84
C ASN A 275 -4.07 27.08 -11.29
N LEU A 276 -4.84 27.67 -10.37
CA LEU A 276 -5.99 28.49 -10.69
C LEU A 276 -5.58 29.73 -11.52
N ALA A 277 -4.51 30.43 -11.14
CA ALA A 277 -4.01 31.57 -11.91
C ALA A 277 -3.58 31.16 -13.33
N GLU A 278 -2.83 30.08 -13.48
CA GLU A 278 -2.43 29.55 -14.79
C GLU A 278 -3.64 29.16 -15.65
N THR A 279 -4.66 28.57 -15.03
CA THR A 279 -5.92 28.22 -15.70
C THR A 279 -6.66 29.47 -16.18
N LEU A 280 -6.72 30.50 -15.34
CA LEU A 280 -7.39 31.77 -15.67
C LEU A 280 -6.65 32.53 -16.78
N ILE A 281 -5.32 32.42 -16.90
CA ILE A 281 -4.57 32.93 -18.06
C ILE A 281 -5.03 32.24 -19.34
N LYS A 282 -5.18 30.91 -19.33
CA LYS A 282 -5.66 30.15 -20.50
C LYS A 282 -7.11 30.50 -20.90
N LEU A 283 -7.88 31.02 -19.94
CA LEU A 283 -9.26 31.50 -20.15
C LEU A 283 -9.33 33.02 -20.44
N ASP A 284 -8.19 33.71 -20.62
CA ASP A 284 -8.09 35.15 -20.84
C ASP A 284 -8.71 36.02 -19.72
N ARG A 285 -8.72 35.52 -18.49
CA ARG A 285 -9.26 36.21 -17.29
C ARG A 285 -8.15 36.81 -16.44
N LYS A 286 -7.36 37.71 -17.04
CA LYS A 286 -6.13 38.28 -16.45
C LYS A 286 -6.31 38.91 -15.06
N ASN A 287 -7.41 39.63 -14.83
CA ASN A 287 -7.66 40.29 -13.54
C ASN A 287 -7.83 39.27 -12.40
N GLU A 288 -8.55 38.19 -12.65
CA GLU A 288 -8.73 37.11 -11.67
C GLU A 288 -7.47 36.28 -11.51
N ALA A 289 -6.74 36.04 -12.60
CA ALA A 289 -5.43 35.38 -12.54
C ALA A 289 -4.46 36.15 -11.63
N ARG A 290 -4.46 37.49 -11.72
CA ARG A 290 -3.64 38.36 -10.85
C ARG A 290 -4.03 38.24 -9.38
N ALA A 291 -5.32 38.18 -9.07
CA ALA A 291 -5.79 37.97 -7.71
C ALA A 291 -5.36 36.60 -7.16
N ALA A 292 -5.52 35.54 -7.95
CA ALA A 292 -5.14 34.18 -7.59
C ALA A 292 -3.62 34.04 -7.37
N ILE A 293 -2.79 34.58 -8.27
CA ILE A 293 -1.33 34.45 -8.13
C ILE A 293 -0.80 35.28 -6.95
N ASN A 294 -1.41 36.43 -6.65
CA ASN A 294 -1.05 37.22 -5.48
C ASN A 294 -1.33 36.44 -4.19
N LYS A 295 -2.42 35.65 -4.14
CA LYS A 295 -2.69 34.74 -3.01
C LYS A 295 -1.61 33.65 -2.90
N ALA A 296 -1.25 32.99 -4.00
CA ALA A 296 -0.19 31.97 -4.00
C ALA A 296 1.16 32.53 -3.49
N ILE A 297 1.55 33.72 -3.96
CA ILE A 297 2.78 34.39 -3.56
C ILE A 297 2.76 34.80 -2.08
N ALA A 298 1.61 35.31 -1.60
CA ALA A 298 1.45 35.71 -0.21
C ALA A 298 1.53 34.52 0.76
N ILE A 299 0.98 33.36 0.38
CA ILE A 299 1.08 32.13 1.17
C ILE A 299 2.53 31.60 1.13
N GLY A 300 3.19 31.64 -0.02
CA GLY A 300 4.59 31.25 -0.14
C GLY A 300 4.81 29.73 -0.20
N GLY A 301 5.94 29.27 0.35
CA GLY A 301 6.36 27.87 0.35
C GLY A 301 7.46 27.55 -0.68
N GLY A 302 7.80 26.26 -0.79
CA GLY A 302 8.96 25.79 -1.55
C GLY A 302 8.94 26.10 -3.05
N ARG A 303 7.75 26.34 -3.64
CA ARG A 303 7.59 26.67 -5.06
C ARG A 303 7.37 28.16 -5.35
N ILE A 304 7.70 29.06 -4.42
CA ILE A 304 7.51 30.51 -4.59
C ILE A 304 8.17 31.08 -5.86
N ALA A 305 9.28 30.50 -6.32
CA ALA A 305 9.92 30.87 -7.58
C ALA A 305 8.98 30.64 -8.78
N ALA A 306 8.35 29.46 -8.87
CA ALA A 306 7.39 29.14 -9.92
C ALA A 306 6.17 30.09 -9.89
N TYR A 307 5.70 30.49 -8.71
CA TYR A 307 4.57 31.43 -8.61
C TYR A 307 4.94 32.81 -9.16
N LYS A 308 6.18 33.26 -8.94
CA LYS A 308 6.68 34.52 -9.51
C LYS A 308 6.78 34.45 -11.03
N GLU A 309 7.18 33.32 -11.60
CA GLU A 309 7.18 33.10 -13.05
C GLU A 309 5.77 33.20 -13.63
N THR A 310 4.76 32.60 -12.97
CA THR A 310 3.35 32.75 -13.37
C THR A 310 2.89 34.20 -13.29
N ALA A 311 3.29 34.94 -12.25
CA ALA A 311 2.95 36.35 -12.12
C ALA A 311 3.54 37.22 -13.25
N GLN A 312 4.74 36.89 -13.73
CA GLN A 312 5.38 37.58 -14.87
C GLN A 312 4.61 37.33 -16.17
N LYS A 313 4.12 36.11 -16.42
CA LYS A 313 3.29 35.80 -17.61
C LYS A 313 2.04 36.68 -17.70
N ILE A 314 1.44 37.05 -16.56
CA ILE A 314 0.25 37.92 -16.50
C ILE A 314 0.59 39.40 -16.77
N GLN A 315 1.87 39.80 -16.67
CA GLN A 315 2.32 41.19 -16.89
C GLN A 315 2.86 41.42 -18.31
N ALA A 316 3.24 40.37 -19.03
CA ALA A 316 3.89 40.46 -20.35
C ALA A 316 2.92 40.69 -21.52
N ASP A 317 1.60 40.58 -21.30
CA ASP A 317 0.53 40.74 -22.30
C ASP A 317 -0.43 41.87 -21.93
#